data_AF-A0A0N1B825-F1
#
_entry.id   AF-A0A0N1B825-F1
#
_cell.length_a   1.000
_cell.length_b   1.000
_cell.length_c   1.000
_cell.angle_alpha   90.00
_cell.angle_beta   90.00
_cell.angle_gamma   90.00
#
_symmetry.space_group_name_H-M   'P 1'
#
loop_
_entity.id
_entity.type
_entity.pdbx_description
1 polymer ?
#
loop_
_entity_poly.entity_id
_entity_poly.type
_entity_poly.pdbx_seq_one_letter_code
_entity_poly.pdbx_strand_id
1 'polypeptide(L)'
;MFKWRKKTPPQPSAQGAPDSSPRHSMTALLRDRSKLGEWVETYMIRGIPWQENFRLVPNDEAQRDLEITFEQKERLAKEYHVLSIAGVLIFLRQHYDDASYEATLNDLAGRLAEALSLDRLIVGEALGQYVRYSLAGETNSLETLYLQRVYDDNPHFFRMKFAGIGSIAIDRIGLSFDVFRDAVNGEL
;
A
#
# COMPACT_ATOMS: atom_id res chain seq x y z
N MET A 1 75.41 -6.46 10.19
CA MET A 1 74.23 -7.24 10.62
C MET A 1 73.43 -6.38 11.61
N PHE A 2 72.51 -5.56 11.09
CA PHE A 2 71.83 -4.51 11.87
C PHE A 2 70.40 -4.93 12.19
N LYS A 3 70.09 -5.09 13.48
CA LYS A 3 68.73 -5.34 14.00
C LYS A 3 67.97 -4.01 14.07
N TRP A 4 67.02 -3.80 13.17
CA TRP A 4 66.05 -2.72 13.27
C TRP A 4 64.81 -3.21 14.01
N ARG A 5 64.62 -2.70 15.23
CA ARG A 5 63.35 -2.75 15.96
C ARG A 5 62.36 -1.84 15.24
N LYS A 6 61.25 -2.38 14.72
CA LYS A 6 60.10 -1.57 14.32
C LYS A 6 59.18 -1.39 15.53
N LYS A 7 58.99 -0.12 15.91
CA LYS A 7 58.02 0.36 16.91
C LYS A 7 56.61 0.07 16.40
N THR A 8 55.79 -0.60 17.20
CA THR A 8 54.34 -0.69 17.00
C THR A 8 53.74 0.69 17.31
N PRO A 9 52.92 1.29 16.43
CA PRO A 9 52.11 2.44 16.80
C PRO A 9 50.97 2.00 17.74
N PRO A 10 50.52 2.86 18.69
CA PRO A 10 49.38 2.53 19.53
C PRO A 10 48.11 2.44 18.68
N GLN A 11 47.32 1.39 18.91
CA GLN A 11 45.94 1.30 18.44
C GLN A 11 45.16 2.54 18.89
N PRO A 12 44.44 3.25 17.99
CA PRO A 12 43.43 4.17 18.44
C PRO A 12 42.35 3.36 19.17
N SER A 13 42.16 3.68 20.45
CA SER A 13 41.03 3.22 21.23
C SER A 13 39.76 3.57 20.46
N ALA A 14 39.05 2.56 19.95
CA ALA A 14 37.70 2.73 19.43
C ALA A 14 36.80 3.09 20.63
N GLN A 15 36.80 4.38 20.96
CA GLN A 15 35.77 5.00 21.77
C GLN A 15 34.46 4.76 21.04
N GLY A 16 33.58 4.01 21.70
CA GLY A 16 32.23 3.76 21.24
C GLY A 16 31.57 5.07 20.85
N ALA A 17 31.30 5.21 19.56
CA ALA A 17 30.22 6.08 19.14
C ALA A 17 28.94 5.49 19.77
N PRO A 18 28.17 6.26 20.56
CA PRO A 18 26.81 5.85 20.83
C PRO A 18 26.09 5.83 19.49
N ASP A 19 25.68 4.64 19.07
CA ASP A 19 24.75 4.43 17.98
C ASP A 19 23.41 5.05 18.43
N SER A 20 23.28 6.36 18.22
CA SER A 20 22.14 7.17 18.65
C SER A 20 21.27 7.52 17.45
N SER A 21 20.90 6.52 16.67
CA SER A 21 19.63 6.56 15.94
C SER A 21 18.66 5.70 16.72
N PRO A 22 17.54 6.23 17.24
CA PRO A 22 16.54 5.39 17.86
C PRO A 22 15.98 4.50 16.75
N ARG A 23 16.45 3.24 16.69
CA ARG A 23 15.61 2.13 16.24
C ARG A 23 14.46 2.02 17.24
N HIS A 24 13.56 3.00 17.26
CA HIS A 24 12.21 2.76 17.74
C HIS A 24 11.72 1.63 16.85
N SER A 25 11.69 0.41 17.38
CA SER A 25 11.32 -0.73 16.57
C SER A 25 9.96 -0.39 15.97
N MET A 26 9.81 -0.52 14.65
CA MET A 26 8.57 -0.17 13.96
C MET A 26 7.39 -1.05 14.47
N THR A 27 7.68 -2.09 15.25
CA THR A 27 6.75 -2.82 16.14
C THR A 27 6.03 -1.93 17.17
N ALA A 28 6.61 -0.80 17.58
CA ALA A 28 5.97 0.22 18.41
C ALA A 28 4.90 1.00 17.64
N LEU A 29 5.02 1.11 16.31
CA LEU A 29 4.02 1.71 15.42
C LEU A 29 2.69 0.94 15.53
N LEU A 30 2.76 -0.39 15.54
CA LEU A 30 1.56 -1.23 15.68
C LEU A 30 0.87 -1.08 17.04
N ARG A 31 1.58 -0.62 18.08
CA ARG A 31 1.00 -0.42 19.42
C ARG A 31 0.31 0.93 19.58
N ASP A 32 0.65 1.90 18.73
CA ASP A 32 0.14 3.26 18.77
C ASP A 32 -0.60 3.59 17.46
N ARG A 33 -1.93 3.43 17.49
CA ARG A 33 -2.79 3.64 16.32
C ARG A 33 -2.67 5.04 15.73
N SER A 34 -2.40 6.06 16.54
CA SER A 34 -2.25 7.43 16.03
C SER A 34 -1.01 7.52 15.14
N LYS A 35 0.12 6.98 15.63
CA LYS A 35 1.37 6.95 14.88
C LYS A 35 1.28 6.10 13.62
N LEU A 36 0.55 4.98 13.70
CA LEU A 36 0.24 4.17 12.53
C LEU A 36 -0.55 4.96 11.48
N GLY A 37 -1.64 5.61 11.88
CA GLY A 37 -2.47 6.41 10.99
C GLY A 37 -1.66 7.54 10.33
N GLU A 38 -0.84 8.26 11.11
CA GLU A 38 0.05 9.31 10.61
C GLU A 38 1.10 8.78 9.63
N TRP A 39 1.69 7.61 9.92
CA TRP A 39 2.67 7.00 9.02
C TRP A 39 2.02 6.58 7.70
N VAL A 40 0.87 5.89 7.76
CA VAL A 40 0.13 5.46 6.56
C VAL A 40 -0.30 6.69 5.75
N GLU A 41 -0.79 7.73 6.41
CA GLU A 41 -1.14 8.97 5.74
C GLU A 41 0.06 9.61 5.04
N THR A 42 1.18 9.71 5.74
CA THR A 42 2.40 10.38 5.23
C THR A 42 2.97 9.64 4.03
N TYR A 43 3.12 8.31 4.12
CA TYR A 43 3.89 7.54 3.14
C TYR A 43 3.04 6.85 2.08
N MET A 44 1.82 6.43 2.42
CA MET A 44 0.97 5.63 1.51
C MET A 44 -0.19 6.43 0.90
N ILE A 45 -0.69 7.46 1.60
CA ILE A 45 -1.81 8.28 1.09
C ILE A 45 -1.29 9.55 0.41
N ARG A 46 -0.49 10.35 1.12
CA ARG A 46 -0.02 11.67 0.67
C ARG A 46 1.37 11.65 0.03
N GLY A 47 2.20 10.66 0.38
CA GLY A 47 3.58 10.54 -0.12
C GLY A 47 3.66 10.37 -1.63
N ILE A 48 2.62 9.78 -2.24
CA ILE A 48 2.46 9.67 -3.69
C ILE A 48 1.04 10.15 -4.01
N PRO A 49 0.85 11.34 -4.62
CA PRO A 49 -0.46 11.80 -5.05
C PRO A 49 -1.11 10.81 -6.02
N TRP A 50 -2.44 10.64 -5.97
CA TRP A 50 -3.13 9.69 -6.86
C TRP A 50 -2.95 10.04 -8.35
N GLN A 51 -2.70 11.31 -8.68
CA GLN A 51 -2.42 11.76 -10.04
C GLN A 51 -1.13 11.16 -10.60
N GLU A 52 -0.15 10.83 -9.76
CA GLU A 52 1.06 10.12 -10.20
C GLU A 52 0.73 8.72 -10.73
N ASN A 53 -0.41 8.15 -10.37
CA ASN A 53 -0.87 6.88 -10.91
C ASN A 53 -1.35 6.98 -12.36
N PHE A 54 -1.49 8.18 -12.95
CA PHE A 54 -1.74 8.31 -14.39
C PHE A 54 -0.64 7.67 -15.23
N ARG A 55 0.59 7.56 -14.72
CA ARG A 55 1.68 6.83 -15.41
C ARG A 55 1.48 5.31 -15.46
N LEU A 56 0.56 4.79 -14.66
CA LEU A 56 0.27 3.36 -14.52
C LEU A 56 -0.99 2.95 -15.29
N VAL A 57 -1.70 3.89 -15.93
CA VAL A 57 -2.87 3.59 -16.75
C VAL A 57 -2.45 2.94 -18.07
N PRO A 58 -3.34 2.20 -18.75
CA PRO A 58 -3.03 1.60 -20.05
C PRO A 58 -2.51 2.63 -21.06
N ASN A 59 -1.64 2.21 -21.97
CA ASN A 59 -1.11 3.08 -23.03
C ASN A 59 -2.22 3.50 -24.03
N ASP A 60 -1.91 4.43 -24.93
CA ASP A 60 -2.89 4.98 -25.88
C ASP A 60 -3.50 3.95 -26.84
N GLU A 61 -2.78 2.86 -27.12
CA GLU A 61 -3.27 1.76 -27.94
C GLU A 61 -4.33 0.96 -27.19
N ALA A 62 -3.99 0.47 -26.00
CA ALA A 62 -4.93 -0.26 -25.14
C ALA A 62 -6.15 0.59 -24.76
N GLN A 63 -5.97 1.90 -24.52
CA GLN A 63 -7.08 2.81 -24.24
C GLN A 63 -8.06 2.88 -25.42
N ARG A 64 -7.57 2.94 -26.66
CA ARG A 64 -8.41 2.96 -27.86
C ARG A 64 -9.10 1.63 -28.08
N ASP A 65 -8.38 0.53 -27.94
CA ASP A 65 -8.89 -0.83 -28.17
C ASP A 65 -9.95 -1.28 -27.17
N LEU A 66 -9.91 -0.73 -25.96
CA LEU A 66 -10.81 -1.03 -24.84
C LEU A 66 -11.82 0.10 -24.58
N GLU A 67 -11.82 1.14 -25.40
CA GLU A 67 -12.67 2.33 -25.26
C GLU A 67 -12.63 2.91 -23.83
N ILE A 68 -11.42 2.99 -23.25
CA ILE A 68 -11.24 3.50 -21.88
C ILE A 68 -11.36 5.02 -21.88
N THR A 69 -12.35 5.54 -21.16
CA THR A 69 -12.59 6.99 -21.06
C THR A 69 -11.62 7.68 -20.10
N PHE A 70 -11.63 9.02 -20.10
CA PHE A 70 -10.83 9.78 -19.14
C PHE A 70 -11.32 9.56 -17.70
N GLU A 71 -12.62 9.51 -17.49
CA GLU A 71 -13.25 9.26 -16.20
C GLU A 71 -12.86 7.88 -15.65
N GLN A 72 -12.80 6.86 -16.52
CA GLN A 72 -12.31 5.52 -16.17
C GLN A 72 -10.84 5.53 -15.78
N LYS A 73 -9.99 6.32 -16.45
CA LYS A 73 -8.59 6.52 -16.05
C LYS A 73 -8.46 7.18 -14.68
N GLU A 74 -9.30 8.17 -14.40
CA GLU A 74 -9.34 8.82 -13.09
C GLU A 74 -9.78 7.84 -12.00
N ARG A 75 -10.86 7.07 -12.24
CA ARG A 75 -11.29 5.99 -11.33
C ARG A 75 -10.16 4.99 -11.09
N LEU A 76 -9.48 4.53 -12.15
CA LEU A 76 -8.34 3.61 -12.05
C LEU A 76 -7.21 4.18 -11.18
N ALA A 77 -6.82 5.43 -11.44
CA ALA A 77 -5.72 6.08 -10.72
C ALA A 77 -6.02 6.23 -9.23
N LYS A 78 -7.27 6.58 -8.87
CA LYS A 78 -7.73 6.63 -7.48
C LYS A 78 -7.85 5.24 -6.85
N GLU A 79 -8.31 4.25 -7.61
CA GLU A 79 -8.50 2.89 -7.13
C GLU A 79 -7.17 2.22 -6.73
N TYR A 80 -6.05 2.56 -7.37
CA TYR A 80 -4.73 2.09 -6.91
C TYR A 80 -4.38 2.51 -5.49
N HIS A 81 -4.82 3.68 -5.02
CA HIS A 81 -4.66 4.06 -3.61
C HIS A 81 -5.56 3.22 -2.71
N VAL A 82 -6.80 2.95 -3.11
CA VAL A 82 -7.72 2.08 -2.36
C VAL A 82 -7.14 0.68 -2.19
N LEU A 83 -6.63 0.09 -3.28
CA LEU A 83 -5.96 -1.21 -3.26
C LEU A 83 -4.71 -1.20 -2.38
N SER A 84 -3.94 -0.10 -2.39
CA SER A 84 -2.75 0.02 -1.55
C SER A 84 -3.09 0.02 -0.06
N ILE A 85 -4.12 0.76 0.33
CA ILE A 85 -4.60 0.79 1.73
C ILE A 85 -5.28 -0.53 2.11
N ALA A 86 -5.92 -1.24 1.19
CA ALA A 86 -6.42 -2.59 1.45
C ALA A 86 -5.28 -3.56 1.81
N GLY A 87 -4.11 -3.46 1.15
CA GLY A 87 -2.91 -4.23 1.51
C GLY A 87 -2.44 -3.97 2.94
N VAL A 88 -2.41 -2.70 3.37
CA VAL A 88 -2.11 -2.32 4.77
C VAL A 88 -3.13 -2.92 5.73
N LEU A 89 -4.43 -2.82 5.41
CA LEU A 89 -5.50 -3.32 6.28
C LEU A 89 -5.49 -4.85 6.42
N ILE A 90 -5.14 -5.59 5.36
CA ILE A 90 -4.96 -7.05 5.45
C ILE A 90 -3.87 -7.39 6.47
N PHE A 91 -2.73 -6.69 6.43
CA PHE A 91 -1.68 -6.87 7.42
C PHE A 91 -2.19 -6.57 8.83
N LEU A 92 -2.81 -5.41 9.03
CA LEU A 92 -3.32 -5.02 10.34
C LEU A 92 -4.39 -5.98 10.87
N ARG A 93 -5.21 -6.56 10.00
CA ARG A 93 -6.21 -7.57 10.38
C ARG A 93 -5.59 -8.82 11.00
N GLN A 94 -4.35 -9.15 10.65
CA GLN A 94 -3.60 -10.29 11.23
C GLN A 94 -3.03 -9.96 12.62
N HIS A 95 -2.91 -8.68 12.97
CA HIS A 95 -2.27 -8.21 14.20
C HIS A 95 -3.23 -7.59 15.22
N TYR A 96 -4.40 -7.12 14.78
CA TYR A 96 -5.37 -6.41 15.60
C TYR A 96 -6.60 -7.27 15.92
N ASP A 97 -7.16 -7.07 17.11
CA ASP A 97 -8.51 -7.51 17.42
C ASP A 97 -9.55 -6.78 16.56
N ASP A 98 -10.78 -7.31 16.52
CA ASP A 98 -11.86 -6.78 15.67
C ASP A 98 -12.13 -5.30 15.94
N ALA A 99 -12.20 -4.89 17.22
CA ALA A 99 -12.49 -3.51 17.59
C ALA A 99 -11.39 -2.53 17.15
N SER A 100 -10.12 -2.92 17.30
CA SER A 100 -8.97 -2.11 16.92
C SER A 100 -8.83 -2.03 15.40
N TYR A 101 -9.09 -3.15 14.72
CA TYR A 101 -9.12 -3.21 13.26
C TYR A 101 -10.22 -2.29 12.69
N GLU A 102 -11.46 -2.41 13.17
CA GLU A 102 -12.59 -1.59 12.70
C GLU A 102 -12.35 -0.10 12.93
N ALA A 103 -11.80 0.28 14.09
CA ALA A 103 -11.43 1.67 14.36
C ALA A 103 -10.38 2.18 13.37
N THR A 104 -9.39 1.35 13.02
CA THR A 104 -8.30 1.71 12.10
C THR A 104 -8.78 1.78 10.65
N LEU A 105 -9.61 0.84 10.21
CA LEU A 105 -10.27 0.88 8.90
C LEU A 105 -11.06 2.18 8.74
N ASN A 106 -11.84 2.55 9.74
CA ASN A 106 -12.65 3.76 9.71
C ASN A 106 -11.82 5.06 9.63
N ASP A 107 -10.71 5.12 10.36
CA ASP A 107 -9.76 6.25 10.30
C ASP A 107 -9.09 6.35 8.93
N LEU A 108 -8.50 5.25 8.44
CA LEU A 108 -7.82 5.22 7.15
C LEU A 108 -8.79 5.48 5.98
N ALA A 109 -10.02 4.97 6.04
CA ALA A 109 -11.06 5.27 5.06
C ALA A 109 -11.38 6.77 5.01
N GLY A 110 -11.43 7.44 6.16
CA GLY A 110 -11.65 8.89 6.25
C GLY A 110 -10.52 9.68 5.58
N ARG A 111 -9.27 9.39 5.96
CA ARG A 111 -8.07 10.05 5.38
C ARG A 111 -7.97 9.83 3.88
N LEU A 112 -8.23 8.60 3.43
CA LEU A 112 -8.16 8.26 2.02
C LEU A 112 -9.29 8.93 1.23
N ALA A 113 -10.52 8.94 1.74
CA ALA A 113 -11.65 9.59 1.10
C ALA A 113 -11.42 11.09 0.90
N GLU A 114 -10.85 11.77 1.90
CA GLU A 114 -10.43 13.17 1.79
C GLU A 114 -9.39 13.35 0.68
N ALA A 115 -8.33 12.55 0.68
CA ALA A 115 -7.26 12.64 -0.31
C ALA A 115 -7.73 12.37 -1.76
N LEU A 116 -8.74 11.51 -1.94
CA LEU A 116 -9.29 11.16 -3.25
C LEU A 116 -10.49 12.04 -3.66
N SER A 117 -10.97 12.91 -2.76
CA SER A 117 -12.23 13.65 -2.91
C SER A 117 -13.41 12.73 -3.23
N LEU A 118 -13.54 11.66 -2.45
CA LEU A 118 -14.60 10.64 -2.55
C LEU A 118 -15.42 10.59 -1.27
N ASP A 119 -16.58 9.94 -1.33
CA ASP A 119 -17.39 9.68 -0.15
C ASP A 119 -16.74 8.61 0.75
N ARG A 120 -16.66 8.91 2.05
CA ARG A 120 -16.05 8.03 3.05
C ARG A 120 -16.72 6.66 3.14
N LEU A 121 -18.05 6.59 3.01
CA LEU A 121 -18.79 5.32 3.05
C LEU A 121 -18.40 4.43 1.88
N ILE A 122 -18.30 5.01 0.67
CA ILE A 122 -17.92 4.28 -0.54
C ILE A 122 -16.49 3.72 -0.41
N VAL A 123 -15.55 4.52 0.12
CA VAL A 123 -14.17 4.08 0.33
C VAL A 123 -14.10 3.00 1.44
N GLY A 124 -14.80 3.20 2.55
CA GLY A 124 -14.84 2.24 3.65
C GLY A 124 -15.41 0.89 3.25
N GLU A 125 -16.52 0.88 2.49
CA GLU A 125 -17.11 -0.35 1.97
C GLU A 125 -16.14 -1.08 1.03
N ALA A 126 -15.50 -0.36 0.11
CA ALA A 126 -14.52 -0.94 -0.81
C ALA A 126 -13.36 -1.59 -0.06
N LEU A 127 -12.76 -0.89 0.90
CA LEU A 127 -11.68 -1.41 1.73
C LEU A 127 -12.11 -2.68 2.49
N GLY A 128 -13.29 -2.64 3.12
CA GLY A 128 -13.84 -3.80 3.82
C GLY A 128 -14.06 -5.01 2.91
N GLN A 129 -14.59 -4.79 1.69
CA GLN A 129 -14.81 -5.86 0.73
C GLN A 129 -13.50 -6.44 0.17
N TYR A 130 -12.52 -5.59 -0.17
CA TYR A 130 -11.20 -6.07 -0.61
C TYR A 130 -10.50 -6.91 0.44
N VAL A 131 -10.50 -6.46 1.70
CA VAL A 131 -9.89 -7.21 2.80
C VAL A 131 -10.62 -8.54 3.00
N ARG A 132 -11.97 -8.51 3.02
CA ARG A 132 -12.78 -9.73 3.17
C ARG A 132 -12.50 -10.75 2.08
N TYR A 133 -12.55 -10.35 0.81
CA TYR A 133 -12.32 -11.25 -0.32
C TYR A 133 -10.88 -11.77 -0.35
N SER A 134 -9.90 -10.93 -0.02
CA SER A 134 -8.48 -11.34 0.06
C SER A 134 -8.27 -12.42 1.12
N LEU A 135 -8.81 -12.22 2.33
CA LEU A 135 -8.65 -13.16 3.44
C LEU A 135 -9.43 -14.47 3.23
N ALA A 136 -10.54 -14.42 2.50
CA ALA A 136 -11.31 -15.61 2.13
C ALA A 136 -10.69 -16.39 0.94
N GLY A 137 -9.66 -15.85 0.27
CA GLY A 137 -9.11 -16.44 -0.95
C GLY A 137 -10.07 -16.38 -2.15
N GLU A 138 -11.04 -15.46 -2.13
CA GLU A 138 -12.05 -15.30 -3.18
C GLU A 138 -11.54 -14.45 -4.34
N THR A 139 -10.54 -14.96 -5.06
CA THR A 139 -9.86 -14.24 -6.16
C THR A 139 -10.84 -13.66 -7.18
N ASN A 140 -11.78 -14.46 -7.68
CA ASN A 140 -12.75 -14.02 -8.68
C ASN A 140 -13.65 -12.87 -8.18
N SER A 141 -14.02 -12.89 -6.89
CA SER A 141 -14.82 -11.82 -6.28
C SER A 141 -14.03 -10.53 -6.20
N LEU A 142 -12.75 -10.62 -5.82
CA LEU A 142 -11.82 -9.49 -5.73
C LEU A 142 -11.58 -8.84 -7.10
N GLU A 143 -11.25 -9.65 -8.11
CA GLU A 143 -11.07 -9.19 -9.49
C GLU A 143 -12.33 -8.53 -10.05
N THR A 144 -13.49 -9.12 -9.76
CA THR A 144 -14.79 -8.58 -10.21
C THR A 144 -15.09 -7.26 -9.51
N LEU A 145 -14.86 -7.15 -8.20
CA LEU A 145 -15.06 -5.91 -7.45
C LEU A 145 -14.22 -4.77 -8.03
N TYR A 146 -12.94 -5.02 -8.29
CA TYR A 146 -12.05 -4.02 -8.90
C TYR A 146 -12.55 -3.58 -10.27
N LEU A 147 -12.90 -4.52 -11.15
CA LEU A 147 -13.40 -4.19 -12.47
C LEU A 147 -14.71 -3.40 -12.39
N GLN A 148 -15.62 -3.73 -11.47
CA GLN A 148 -16.87 -3.00 -11.29
C GLN A 148 -16.61 -1.56 -10.82
N ARG A 149 -15.65 -1.36 -9.92
CA ARG A 149 -15.35 -0.03 -9.39
C ARG A 149 -14.72 0.91 -10.42
N VAL A 150 -14.07 0.36 -11.45
CA VAL A 150 -13.35 1.15 -12.46
C VAL A 150 -14.09 1.21 -13.80
N TYR A 151 -14.70 0.10 -14.23
CA TYR A 151 -15.15 -0.14 -15.60
C TYR A 151 -16.58 -0.71 -15.70
N ASP A 152 -17.41 -0.65 -14.67
CA ASP A 152 -18.80 -1.17 -14.72
C ASP A 152 -19.63 -0.63 -15.89
N ASP A 153 -19.36 0.62 -16.29
CA ASP A 153 -19.97 1.31 -17.41
C ASP A 153 -19.24 1.11 -18.76
N ASN A 154 -18.16 0.33 -18.81
CA ASN A 154 -17.42 0.09 -20.04
C ASN A 154 -18.09 -0.99 -20.91
N PRO A 155 -18.34 -0.76 -22.22
CA PRO A 155 -18.95 -1.75 -23.10
C PRO A 155 -18.12 -3.03 -23.25
N HIS A 156 -16.81 -2.96 -23.01
CA HIS A 156 -15.86 -4.08 -23.05
C HIS A 156 -15.61 -4.73 -21.69
N PHE A 157 -16.42 -4.45 -20.66
CA PHE A 157 -16.24 -4.99 -19.29
C PHE A 157 -15.96 -6.50 -19.27
N PHE A 158 -16.77 -7.30 -19.95
CA PHE A 158 -16.58 -8.76 -19.97
C PHE A 158 -15.28 -9.16 -20.67
N ARG A 159 -14.89 -8.47 -21.74
CA ARG A 159 -13.61 -8.71 -22.42
C ARG A 159 -12.45 -8.42 -21.48
N MET A 160 -12.49 -7.32 -20.72
CA MET A 160 -11.47 -7.00 -19.71
C MET A 160 -11.39 -8.06 -18.62
N LYS A 161 -12.56 -8.53 -18.14
CA LYS A 161 -12.65 -9.60 -17.15
C LYS A 161 -11.99 -10.89 -17.64
N PHE A 162 -12.34 -11.35 -18.83
CA PHE A 162 -11.77 -12.59 -19.38
C PHE A 162 -10.31 -12.45 -19.83
N ALA A 163 -9.86 -11.23 -20.13
CA ALA A 163 -8.45 -10.95 -20.39
C ALA A 163 -7.59 -10.90 -19.11
N GLY A 164 -8.19 -11.05 -17.93
CA GLY A 164 -7.47 -11.09 -16.65
C GLY A 164 -7.07 -9.71 -16.12
N ILE A 165 -7.62 -8.60 -16.63
CA ILE A 165 -7.32 -7.24 -16.13
C ILE A 165 -7.66 -7.09 -14.64
N GLY A 166 -8.62 -7.88 -14.15
CA GLY A 166 -8.97 -7.91 -12.74
C GLY A 166 -7.82 -8.28 -11.80
N SER A 167 -6.86 -9.08 -12.26
CA SER A 167 -5.72 -9.56 -11.47
C SER A 167 -4.83 -8.44 -10.93
N ILE A 168 -4.86 -7.25 -11.57
CA ILE A 168 -4.14 -6.05 -11.11
C ILE A 168 -4.44 -5.73 -9.64
N ALA A 169 -5.68 -5.96 -9.20
CA ALA A 169 -6.08 -5.72 -7.81
C ALA A 169 -5.29 -6.58 -6.82
N ILE A 170 -5.07 -7.85 -7.16
CA ILE A 170 -4.32 -8.82 -6.33
C ILE A 170 -2.87 -8.37 -6.23
N ASP A 171 -2.24 -8.07 -7.38
CA ASP A 171 -0.84 -7.66 -7.44
C ASP A 171 -0.58 -6.38 -6.64
N ARG A 172 -1.48 -5.40 -6.75
CA ARG A 172 -1.38 -4.12 -6.04
C ARG A 172 -1.57 -4.25 -4.54
N ILE A 173 -2.54 -5.06 -4.12
CA ILE A 173 -2.77 -5.37 -2.72
C ILE A 173 -1.54 -6.09 -2.14
N GLY A 174 -1.03 -7.11 -2.83
CA GLY A 174 0.13 -7.89 -2.40
C GLY A 174 1.40 -7.04 -2.26
N LEU A 175 1.70 -6.20 -3.26
CA LEU A 175 2.84 -5.29 -3.21
C LEU A 175 2.77 -4.35 -1.99
N SER A 176 1.59 -3.79 -1.73
CA SER A 176 1.42 -2.83 -0.64
C SER A 176 1.44 -3.50 0.73
N PHE A 177 0.94 -4.73 0.82
CA PHE A 177 1.10 -5.58 1.99
C PHE A 177 2.59 -5.84 2.28
N ASP A 178 3.37 -6.24 1.27
CA ASP A 178 4.79 -6.54 1.44
C ASP A 178 5.59 -5.30 1.86
N VAL A 179 5.38 -4.15 1.19
CA VAL A 179 6.02 -2.88 1.56
C VAL A 179 5.68 -2.50 3.00
N PHE A 180 4.42 -2.63 3.41
CA PHE A 180 4.02 -2.29 4.76
C PHE A 180 4.60 -3.25 5.81
N ARG A 181 4.60 -4.56 5.52
CA ARG A 181 5.21 -5.59 6.37
C ARG A 181 6.70 -5.29 6.57
N ASP A 182 7.42 -5.06 5.49
CA ASP A 182 8.87 -4.85 5.51
C ASP A 182 9.21 -3.56 6.26
N ALA A 183 8.40 -2.50 6.09
CA ALA A 183 8.48 -1.30 6.91
C ALA A 183 8.32 -1.64 8.40
N VAL A 184 7.27 -2.37 8.77
CA VAL A 184 7.02 -2.74 10.18
C VAL A 184 8.12 -3.63 10.78
N ASN A 185 8.77 -4.46 9.96
CA ASN A 185 9.87 -5.32 10.39
C ASN A 185 11.24 -4.64 10.37
N GLY A 186 11.34 -3.42 9.82
CA GLY A 186 12.59 -2.67 9.72
C GLY A 186 13.53 -3.20 8.63
N GLU A 187 12.96 -3.74 7.55
CA GLU A 187 13.68 -4.36 6.42
C GLU A 187 13.77 -3.44 5.19
N LEU A 188 13.43 -2.14 5.33
CA LEU A 188 13.50 -1.12 4.27
C LEU A 188 14.64 -0.10 4.48
#